data_AF-A0A956ILW8-F1
#
_entry.id   AF-A0A956ILW8-F1
#
_cell.length_a   1.000
_cell.length_b   1.000
_cell.length_c   1.000
_cell.angle_alpha   90.00
_cell.angle_beta   90.00
_cell.angle_gamma   90.00
#
_symmetry.space_group_name_H-M   'P 1'
#
loop_
_entity.id
_entity.type
_entity.pdbx_description
1 polymer ?
#
loop_
_entity_poly.entity_id
_entity_poly.type
_entity_poly.pdbx_seq_one_letter_code
_entity_poly.pdbx_strand_id
1 'polypeptide(L)' 'IDDLGADSLGLVELVLAFEEAFEIDIPDEDTEKIRTVQDAIDYIQQHQAG' A
#
# COMPACT_ATOMS: atom_id res chain seq x y z
N ILE A 1 -14.10 -2.87 -9.67
CA ILE A 1 -14.78 -1.91 -8.76
C ILE A 1 -14.48 -2.22 -7.29
N ASP A 2 -13.93 -3.38 -6.95
CA ASP A 2 -13.01 -3.53 -5.81
C ASP A 2 -11.77 -4.24 -6.37
N ASP A 3 -10.74 -3.48 -6.73
CA ASP A 3 -9.60 -4.02 -7.50
C ASP A 3 -8.70 -4.94 -6.67
N LEU A 4 -8.77 -4.84 -5.34
CA LEU A 4 -8.03 -5.71 -4.44
C LEU A 4 -8.87 -6.85 -3.85
N GLY A 5 -10.20 -6.76 -3.82
CA GLY A 5 -11.08 -7.82 -3.28
C GLY A 5 -10.64 -8.38 -1.92
N ALA A 6 -9.79 -7.62 -1.21
CA ALA A 6 -9.10 -8.04 -0.03
C ALA A 6 -9.99 -7.61 1.12
N ASP A 7 -10.70 -8.57 1.70
CA ASP A 7 -11.18 -8.44 3.07
C ASP A 7 -10.03 -7.81 3.89
N SER A 8 -10.34 -6.86 4.76
CA SER A 8 -9.39 -5.92 5.39
C SER A 8 -8.04 -6.49 5.86
N LEU A 9 -7.93 -7.79 6.13
CA LEU A 9 -6.69 -8.52 6.39
C LEU A 9 -5.73 -8.60 5.18
N GLY A 10 -6.23 -8.82 3.96
CA GLY A 10 -5.38 -8.95 2.77
C GLY A 10 -4.71 -7.64 2.35
N LEU A 11 -5.32 -6.48 2.69
CA LEU A 11 -4.70 -5.17 2.50
C LEU A 11 -3.51 -4.99 3.46
N VAL A 12 -3.65 -5.43 4.71
CA VAL A 12 -2.59 -5.34 5.73
C VAL A 12 -1.37 -6.17 5.33
N GLU A 13 -1.58 -7.42 4.88
CA GLU A 13 -0.48 -8.27 4.40
C GLU A 13 0.22 -7.68 3.16
N LEU A 14 -0.54 -7.07 2.25
CA LEU A 14 0.01 -6.43 1.05
C LEU A 14 0.87 -5.20 1.40
N VAL A 15 0.39 -4.36 2.33
CA VAL A 15 1.15 -3.19 2.80
C VAL A 15 2.44 -3.63 3.48
N LEU A 16 2.40 -4.61 4.38
CA LEU A 16 3.61 -5.13 5.04
C LEU A 16 4.62 -5.67 4.02
N ALA A 17 4.15 -6.39 2.99
CA ALA A 17 5.01 -6.89 1.92
C ALA A 17 5.64 -5.77 1.10
N PHE A 18 4.92 -4.65 0.89
CA PHE A 18 5.48 -3.48 0.21
C PHE A 18 6.47 -2.71 1.09
N GLU A 19 6.19 -2.55 2.38
CA GLU A 19 7.12 -1.96 3.35
C GLU A 19 8.46 -2.71 3.36
N GLU A 20 8.42 -4.06 3.41
CA GLU A 20 9.62 -4.89 3.37
C GLU A 20 10.31 -4.88 1.99
N ALA A 21 9.53 -4.95 0.89
CA ALA A 21 10.11 -5.02 -0.45
C ALA A 21 10.74 -3.71 -0.93
N PHE A 22 10.22 -2.57 -0.48
CA PHE A 22 10.67 -1.24 -0.88
C PHE A 22 11.41 -0.49 0.24
N GLU A 23 11.59 -1.10 1.41
CA GLU A 23 12.19 -0.51 2.61
C GLU A 23 11.55 0.85 2.97
N ILE A 24 10.21 0.92 2.86
CA ILE A 24 9.41 2.10 3.21
C ILE A 24 8.57 1.82 4.46
N ASP A 25 8.21 2.87 5.20
CA ASP A 25 7.21 2.80 6.26
C ASP A 25 5.92 3.46 5.78
N ILE A 26 4.80 2.72 5.80
CA ILE A 26 3.47 3.22 5.44
C ILE A 26 2.63 3.34 6.71
N PRO A 27 2.33 4.56 7.19
CA PRO A 27 1.50 4.72 8.38
C PRO A 27 0.08 4.23 8.12
N ASP A 28 -0.58 3.71 9.16
CA ASP A 28 -1.96 3.21 9.08
C ASP A 28 -2.93 4.25 8.49
N GLU A 29 -2.74 5.55 8.78
CA GLU A 29 -3.55 6.64 8.24
C GLU A 29 -3.46 6.78 6.70
N ASP A 30 -2.33 6.36 6.11
CA ASP A 30 -2.15 6.36 4.66
C ASP A 30 -2.55 5.02 4.04
N THR A 31 -2.42 3.91 4.77
CA THR A 31 -2.98 2.61 4.40
C THR A 31 -4.49 2.68 4.19
N GLU A 32 -5.24 3.44 5.00
CA GLU A 32 -6.68 3.65 4.81
C GLU A 32 -7.04 4.44 3.53
N LYS A 33 -6.06 5.17 2.96
CA LYS A 33 -6.21 5.93 1.70
C LYS A 33 -5.87 5.08 0.48
N ILE A 34 -5.07 4.04 0.64
CA ILE A 34 -4.72 3.10 -0.43
C ILE A 34 -5.89 2.13 -0.64
N ARG A 35 -6.69 2.38 -1.67
CA ARG A 35 -7.90 1.59 -1.98
C ARG A 35 -7.75 0.74 -3.23
N THR A 36 -6.79 1.09 -4.07
CA THR A 36 -6.50 0.42 -5.33
C THR A 36 -5.02 0.09 -5.44
N VAL A 37 -4.68 -0.85 -6.32
CA VAL A 37 -3.28 -1.16 -6.66
C VAL A 37 -2.58 0.08 -7.21
N GLN A 38 -3.30 0.94 -7.93
CA GLN A 38 -2.75 2.20 -8.44
C GLN A 38 -2.37 3.15 -7.30
N ASP A 39 -3.20 3.29 -6.26
CA ASP A 39 -2.88 4.15 -5.10
C ASP A 39 -1.60 3.68 -4.39
N ALA A 40 -1.41 2.35 -4.26
CA ALA A 40 -0.21 1.78 -3.67
C ALA A 40 1.03 2.08 -4.52
N ILE A 41 0.93 1.91 -5.84
CA ILE A 41 2.03 2.21 -6.78
C ILE A 41 2.39 3.69 -6.73
N ASP A 42 1.40 4.58 -6.74
CA ASP A 42 1.59 6.02 -6.70
C ASP A 42 2.25 6.44 -5.36
N TYR A 43 1.84 5.83 -4.25
CA TYR A 43 2.45 6.06 -2.93
C TYR A 43 3.92 5.65 -2.91
N ILE A 44 4.23 4.44 -3.38
CA ILE A 44 5.61 3.93 -3.47
C ILE A 44 6.46 4.84 -4.35
N GLN A 45 5.97 5.25 -5.52
CA GLN A 45 6.71 6.14 -6.43
C GLN A 45 7.01 7.51 -5.81
N GLN A 46 6.10 8.07 -5.01
CA GLN A 46 6.34 9.33 -4.31
C GLN A 46 7.39 9.21 -3.21
N HIS A 47 7.46 8.05 -2.53
CA HIS A 47 8.37 7.83 -1.40
C HIS A 47 9.73 7.23 -1.81
N GLN A 48 9.83 6.60 -2.98
CA GLN A 48 11.11 6.13 -3.56
C GLN A 48 11.89 7.19 -4.35
N ALA A 49 11.34 8.38 -4.60
CA ALA A 49 12.00 9.41 -5.40
C ALA A 49 13.11 10.20 -4.66
N GLY A 50 13.85 9.51 -3.77
CA GLY A 50 15.02 10.02 -3.05
C GLY A 50 16.31 9.34 -3.48
#